data_AF-G5IYF3-F1
#
_entry.id   AF-G5IYF3-F1
#
_cell.length_a   1.000
_cell.length_b   1.000
_cell.length_c   1.000
_cell.angle_alpha   90.00
_cell.angle_beta   90.00
_cell.angle_gamma   90.00
#
_symmetry.space_group_name_H-M   'P 1'
#
loop_
_entity.id
_entity.type
_entity.pdbx_description
1 polymer ?
#
loop_
_entity_poly.entity_id
_entity_poly.type
_entity_poly.pdbx_seq_one_letter_code
_entity_poly.pdbx_strand_id
1 'polypeptide(L)' 'MDVMESKIERPKKRQKQFYSGKQKEHTLKTQLVIQQETGLIVCIVNGKGR' A
#
# COMPACT_ATOMS: atom_id res chain seq x y z
N MET A 1 9.18 -10.16 -3.77
CA MET A 1 8.34 -9.30 -2.93
C MET A 1 8.09 -8.05 -3.71
N ASP A 2 6.83 -7.71 -3.95
CA ASP A 2 6.45 -6.50 -4.67
C ASP A 2 5.77 -5.51 -3.72
N VAL A 3 5.93 -4.22 -3.96
CA VAL A 3 5.40 -3.15 -3.10
C VAL A 3 4.76 -2.07 -3.96
N MET A 4 3.47 -1.85 -3.74
CA MET A 4 2.68 -0.88 -4.49
C MET A 4 1.98 0.12 -3.55
N GLU A 5 1.66 1.30 -4.08
CA GLU A 5 0.82 2.29 -3.41
C GLU A 5 -0.47 2.49 -4.20
N SER A 6 -1.61 2.42 -3.52
CA SER A 6 -2.92 2.66 -4.11
C SER A 6 -3.56 3.88 -3.49
N LYS A 7 -4.07 4.79 -4.33
CA LYS A 7 -4.82 5.97 -3.90
C LYS A 7 -6.03 5.57 -3.09
N ILE A 8 -6.29 6.32 -2.03
CA ILE A 8 -7.51 6.21 -1.22
C ILE A 8 -8.23 7.54 -1.13
N GLU A 9 -9.50 7.50 -0.74
CA GLU A 9 -10.22 8.70 -0.32
C GLU A 9 -9.51 9.35 0.88
N ARG A 10 -9.49 10.69 0.91
CA ARG A 10 -8.88 11.46 2.00
C ARG A 10 -9.52 11.06 3.34
N PRO A 11 -8.75 10.47 4.29
CA PRO A 11 -9.33 10.03 5.56
C PRO A 11 -9.88 11.19 6.39
N LYS A 12 -10.96 11.00 7.15
CA LYS A 12 -11.46 12.05 8.07
C LYS A 12 -10.58 12.23 9.32
N LYS A 13 -9.90 11.17 9.75
CA LYS A 13 -8.99 11.15 10.92
C LYS A 13 -7.60 10.70 10.50
N ARG A 14 -6.56 11.19 11.17
CA ARG A 14 -5.16 10.77 10.99
C ARG A 14 -4.63 10.89 9.55
N GLN A 15 -5.12 11.87 8.77
CA GLN A 15 -4.77 12.11 7.36
C GLN A 15 -3.27 12.03 7.06
N LYS A 16 -2.45 12.73 7.87
CA LYS A 16 -1.00 12.76 7.72
C LYS A 16 -0.33 11.39 7.74
N GLN A 17 -0.96 10.37 8.36
CA GLN A 17 -0.40 9.02 8.41
C GLN A 17 -0.56 8.26 7.09
N PHE A 18 -1.51 8.67 6.25
CA PHE A 18 -1.82 8.05 4.98
C PHE A 18 -1.33 8.89 3.79
N TYR A 19 -0.73 10.06 4.04
CA TYR A 19 -0.27 10.94 2.97
C TYR A 19 1.13 10.54 2.50
N SER A 20 1.22 10.01 1.28
CA SER A 20 2.48 9.64 0.66
C SER A 20 3.19 10.87 0.12
N GLY A 21 4.39 11.15 0.63
CA GLY A 21 5.23 12.23 0.11
C GLY A 21 5.68 11.99 -1.34
N LYS A 22 5.79 10.73 -1.75
CA LYS A 22 6.20 10.34 -3.11
C LYS A 22 5.08 10.55 -4.12
N GLN A 23 3.88 10.03 -3.83
CA GLN A 23 2.72 10.15 -4.72
C GLN A 23 1.99 11.50 -4.58
N LYS A 24 2.30 12.27 -3.53
CA LYS A 24 1.66 13.56 -3.19
C LYS A 24 0.15 13.44 -2.96
N GLU A 25 -0.32 12.28 -2.53
CA GLU A 25 -1.72 11.99 -2.24
C GLU A 25 -1.88 10.99 -1.09
N HIS A 26 -3.12 10.74 -0.66
CA HIS A 26 -3.39 9.75 0.38
C HIS A 26 -3.38 8.34 -0.25
N THR A 27 -2.55 7.45 0.28
CA THR A 27 -2.38 6.10 -0.23
C THR A 27 -2.37 5.05 0.88
N LEU A 28 -2.68 3.81 0.49
CA LEU A 28 -2.32 2.61 1.22
C LEU A 28 -1.14 1.93 0.54
N LYS A 29 -0.17 1.49 1.34
CA LYS A 29 0.93 0.66 0.87
C LYS A 29 0.49 -0.80 0.94
N THR A 30 0.66 -1.53 -0.15
CA THR A 30 0.40 -2.96 -0.19
C THR A 30 1.69 -3.67 -0.53
N GLN A 31 2.09 -4.62 0.32
CA GLN A 31 3.24 -5.48 0.11
C GLN A 31 2.72 -6.89 -0.18
N LEU A 32 3.18 -7.46 -1.29
CA LEU A 32 2.77 -8.77 -1.77
C LEU A 32 3.96 -9.72 -1.81
N VAL A 33 3.77 -10.91 -1.26
CA VAL A 33 4.66 -12.05 -1.46
C VAL A 33 3.98 -13.01 -2.41
N ILE A 34 4.57 -13.21 -3.58
CA ILE A 34 4.06 -14.05 -4.66
C ILE A 34 5.06 -15.18 -4.89
N GLN A 35 4.56 -16.41 -4.97
CA GLN A 35 5.35 -17.54 -5.44
C GLN A 35 5.43 -17.47 -6.97
N GLN A 36 6.63 -17.25 -7.51
CA GLN A 36 6.80 -16.90 -8.93
C GLN A 36 6.40 -18.02 -9.89
N GLU A 37 6.63 -19.28 -9.52
CA GLU A 37 6.36 -20.44 -10.37
C GLU A 37 4.86 -20.69 -10.55
N THR A 38 4.07 -20.47 -9.49
CA THR A 38 2.63 -20.77 -9.46
C THR A 38 1.77 -19.52 -9.62
N GLY A 39 2.35 -18.33 -9.44
CA GLY A 39 1.63 -17.06 -9.39
C GLY A 39 0.79 -16.87 -8.13
N LEU A 40 0.89 -17.78 -7.15
CA LEU A 40 0.06 -17.73 -5.94
C LEU A 40 0.50 -16.59 -5.01
N ILE A 41 -0.48 -15.86 -4.48
CA ILE A 41 -0.26 -14.86 -3.44
C ILE A 41 -0.16 -15.60 -2.11
N VAL A 42 1.03 -15.56 -1.52
CA VAL A 42 1.34 -16.22 -0.24
C VAL A 42 1.00 -15.31 0.94
N CYS A 43 1.21 -13.99 0.78
CA CYS A 43 0.97 -13.02 1.84
C CYS A 43 0.63 -11.63 1.27
N ILE A 44 -0.28 -10.95 1.96
CA ILE A 44 -0.67 -9.56 1.71
C ILE A 44 -0.52 -8.80 3.03
N VAL A 45 0.24 -7.70 3.00
CA VAL A 45 0.35 -6.78 4.14
C VAL A 45 -0.02 -5.38 3.68
N ASN A 46 -0.91 -4.73 4.42
CA ASN A 46 -1.25 -3.33 4.19
C ASN A 46 -0.60 -2.42 5.24
N GLY A 47 0.09 -1.41 4.75
CA GLY A 47 0.66 -0.32 5.52
C GLY A 47 0.04 1.02 5.13
N LYS A 48 0.35 2.05 5.90
CA LYS A 48 -0.08 3.42 5.61
C LYS A 48 0.89 4.07 4.61
N GLY A 49 0.40 4.94 3.74
CA GLY A 49 1.24 5.75 2.85
C GLY A 49 2.03 6.80 3.62
N ARG A 50 3.20 6.44 4.15
CA ARG A 50 4.17 7.36 4.75
C ARG A 50 5.51 7.27 4.04
#